data_AF-A0A7J4JM45-F1
#
_entry.id   AF-A0A7J4JM45-F1
#
_cell.length_a   1.000
_cell.length_b   1.000
_cell.length_c   1.000
_cell.angle_alpha   90.00
_cell.angle_beta   90.00
_cell.angle_gamma   90.00
#
_symmetry.space_group_name_H-M   'P 1'
#
loop_
_entity.id
_entity.type
_entity.pdbx_description
1 polymer ?
#
loop_
_entity_poly.entity_id
_entity_poly.type
_entity_poly.pdbx_seq_one_letter_code
_entity_poly.pdbx_strand_id
1 'polypeptide(L)'
;MPENIAAKNLLPDSLVFVRFQADFFYFQSVSEAFANRFHAARPGKENRLRFKLESSLHTLPIGPFSRNQVDAVPLPDAFELVRHGKAMLAEKEASLKWHCTRAPSGLAQELARLSRLEASLAQALSGLEQKTLSENKLAAQTALAAKPDYYYLSQARSCLSDLLAGIPRQLTDKRSAFYFEALAASLEAIQALAINQFKEFALARGGKWLGSRHSRAFFCHESPWALVKDFSLQHRLPLPALELNHGFGVSRP
;
A
#
# COMPACT_ATOMS: atom_id res chain seq x y z
N MET A 1 -18.50 -15.74 5.84
CA MET A 1 -18.45 -14.64 6.81
C MET A 1 -17.26 -14.88 7.72
N PRO A 2 -16.47 -13.86 8.07
CA PRO A 2 -15.37 -14.02 9.03
C PRO A 2 -15.94 -14.39 10.41
N GLU A 3 -15.33 -15.38 11.06
CA GLU A 3 -15.74 -15.87 12.38
C GLU A 3 -15.22 -14.97 13.52
N ASN A 4 -14.15 -14.22 13.28
CA ASN A 4 -13.53 -13.33 14.25
C ASN A 4 -12.64 -12.28 13.56
N ILE A 5 -12.11 -11.34 14.36
CA ILE A 5 -11.20 -10.27 13.92
C ILE A 5 -9.82 -10.76 13.43
N ALA A 6 -9.48 -12.04 13.64
CA ALA A 6 -8.25 -12.66 13.15
C ALA A 6 -8.43 -13.31 11.77
N ALA A 7 -9.62 -13.23 11.18
CA ALA A 7 -9.88 -13.77 9.86
C ALA A 7 -9.04 -13.07 8.77
N LYS A 8 -8.36 -13.86 7.95
CA LYS A 8 -7.43 -13.38 6.91
C LYS A 8 -8.09 -12.59 5.76
N ASN A 9 -9.41 -12.69 5.64
CA ASN A 9 -10.17 -12.06 4.55
C ASN A 9 -10.85 -10.75 4.97
N LEU A 10 -10.49 -10.21 6.13
CA LEU A 10 -10.93 -8.89 6.59
C LEU A 10 -10.22 -7.79 5.82
N LEU A 11 -10.97 -6.74 5.51
CA LEU A 11 -10.46 -5.56 4.85
C LEU A 11 -9.96 -4.55 5.91
N PRO A 12 -8.87 -3.83 5.62
CA PRO A 12 -8.23 -2.92 6.59
C PRO A 12 -9.10 -1.71 6.96
N ASP A 13 -10.12 -1.39 6.18
CA ASP A 13 -11.11 -0.36 6.50
C ASP A 13 -12.28 -0.86 7.36
N SER A 14 -12.20 -2.11 7.84
CA SER A 14 -13.08 -2.62 8.91
C SER A 14 -12.90 -1.79 10.18
N LEU A 15 -13.99 -1.54 10.90
CA LEU A 15 -13.97 -0.80 12.15
C LEU A 15 -14.20 -1.73 13.32
N VAL A 16 -13.28 -1.68 14.28
CA VAL A 16 -13.35 -2.44 15.54
C VAL A 16 -13.36 -1.48 16.72
N PHE A 17 -14.07 -1.85 17.76
CA PHE A 17 -14.14 -1.04 18.97
C PHE A 17 -12.93 -1.30 19.86
N VAL A 18 -12.29 -0.22 20.30
CA VAL A 18 -11.19 -0.25 21.26
C VAL A 18 -11.52 0.62 22.46
N ARG A 19 -11.03 0.21 23.63
CA ARG A 19 -11.07 0.98 24.88
C ARG A 19 -9.69 1.56 25.16
N PHE A 20 -9.57 2.88 25.09
CA PHE A 20 -8.32 3.60 25.32
C PHE A 20 -7.86 3.49 26.79
N GLN A 21 -6.55 3.37 26.99
CA GLN A 21 -5.94 3.20 28.33
C GLN A 21 -5.34 4.51 28.89
N ALA A 22 -5.30 5.58 28.09
CA ALA A 22 -4.71 6.86 28.46
C ALA A 22 -5.68 8.02 28.24
N ASP A 23 -5.54 9.05 29.07
CA ASP A 23 -6.24 10.33 28.91
C ASP A 23 -5.51 11.23 27.92
N PHE A 24 -6.27 12.11 27.26
CA PHE A 24 -5.77 13.06 26.25
C PHE A 24 -4.93 12.41 25.15
N PHE A 25 -5.31 11.20 24.73
CA PHE A 25 -4.53 10.40 23.79
C PHE A 25 -4.82 10.79 22.34
N TYR A 26 -3.76 10.98 21.55
CA TYR A 26 -3.82 11.17 20.10
C TYR A 26 -2.99 10.10 19.39
N PHE A 27 -3.40 9.71 18.18
CA PHE A 27 -2.58 8.87 17.31
C PHE A 27 -2.75 9.24 15.83
N GLN A 28 -1.79 8.85 14.99
CA GLN A 28 -1.89 8.99 13.53
C GLN A 28 -2.45 7.70 12.95
N SER A 29 -3.66 7.75 12.39
CA SER A 29 -4.24 6.59 11.71
C SER A 29 -3.44 6.24 10.46
N VAL A 30 -3.31 4.94 10.19
CA VAL A 30 -2.77 4.45 8.92
C VAL A 30 -3.64 4.84 7.72
N SER A 31 -4.93 5.11 7.94
CA SER A 31 -5.89 5.48 6.89
C SER A 31 -6.17 6.98 6.92
N GLU A 32 -5.58 7.72 5.97
CA GLU A 32 -5.84 9.15 5.81
C GLU A 32 -7.33 9.44 5.52
N ALA A 33 -7.99 8.56 4.74
CA ALA A 33 -9.42 8.65 4.48
C ALA A 33 -10.26 8.49 5.75
N PHE A 34 -9.88 7.57 6.65
CA PHE A 34 -10.51 7.46 7.98
C PHE A 34 -10.28 8.72 8.80
N ALA A 35 -9.04 9.22 8.87
CA ALA A 35 -8.73 10.44 9.61
C ALA A 35 -9.55 11.63 9.11
N ASN A 36 -9.58 11.87 7.80
CA ASN A 36 -10.37 12.97 7.22
C ASN A 36 -11.87 12.85 7.56
N ARG A 37 -12.44 11.65 7.48
CA ARG A 37 -13.84 11.41 7.89
C ARG A 37 -14.07 11.63 9.37
N PHE A 38 -13.17 11.14 10.24
CA PHE A 38 -13.24 11.34 11.68
C PHE A 38 -13.26 12.85 12.02
N HIS A 39 -12.42 13.63 11.36
CA HIS A 39 -12.34 15.08 11.57
C HIS A 39 -13.57 15.83 11.06
N ALA A 40 -14.14 15.41 9.92
CA ALA A 40 -15.35 16.01 9.37
C ALA A 40 -16.58 15.71 10.25
N ALA A 41 -16.63 14.51 10.84
CA ALA A 41 -17.77 14.05 11.61
C ALA A 41 -17.74 14.46 13.10
N ARG A 42 -16.63 15.01 13.61
CA ARG A 42 -16.47 15.29 15.04
C ARG A 42 -16.11 16.73 15.38
N PRO A 43 -16.63 17.27 16.50
CA PRO A 43 -16.22 18.57 17.01
C PRO A 43 -14.74 18.58 17.41
N GLY A 44 -14.17 19.77 17.64
CA GLY A 44 -12.78 19.93 18.08
C GLY A 44 -11.73 19.79 16.98
N LYS A 45 -12.10 20.05 15.71
CA LYS A 45 -11.17 20.04 14.57
C LYS A 45 -10.00 21.00 14.79
N GLU A 46 -10.26 22.17 15.36
CA GLU A 46 -9.25 23.19 15.66
C GLU A 46 -8.21 22.69 16.67
N ASN A 47 -8.65 21.99 17.73
CA ASN A 47 -7.73 21.40 18.71
C ASN A 47 -6.80 20.37 18.08
N ARG A 48 -7.33 19.53 17.18
CA ARG A 48 -6.52 18.55 16.45
C ARG A 48 -5.55 19.22 15.46
N LEU A 49 -5.97 20.31 14.81
CA LEU A 49 -5.10 21.10 13.93
C LEU A 49 -3.98 21.77 14.72
N ARG A 50 -4.29 22.32 15.89
CA ARG A 50 -3.29 22.91 16.79
C ARG A 50 -2.29 21.86 17.26
N PHE A 51 -2.76 20.71 17.73
CA PHE A 51 -1.88 19.60 18.13
C PHE A 51 -1.00 19.10 16.98
N LYS A 52 -1.54 19.02 15.76
CA LYS A 52 -0.76 18.68 14.55
C LYS A 52 0.41 19.64 14.36
N LEU A 53 0.19 20.94 14.49
CA LEU A 53 1.21 21.97 14.34
C LEU A 53 2.24 21.90 15.48
N GLU A 54 1.76 21.86 16.73
CA GLU A 54 2.61 21.78 17.94
C GLU A 54 3.51 20.53 17.92
N SER A 55 2.98 19.41 17.43
CA SER A 55 3.70 18.11 17.38
C SER A 55 4.33 17.82 16.01
N SER A 56 4.32 18.78 15.08
CA SER A 56 4.88 18.64 13.72
C SER A 56 4.43 17.37 12.97
N LEU A 57 3.17 16.97 13.16
CA LEU A 57 2.65 15.75 12.54
C LEU A 57 2.35 15.96 11.06
N HIS A 58 2.69 14.97 10.22
CA HIS A 58 2.40 15.04 8.78
C HIS A 58 0.91 14.91 8.46
N THR A 59 0.20 14.05 9.18
CA THR A 59 -1.23 13.77 9.01
C THR A 59 -2.06 14.33 10.16
N LEU A 60 -3.37 14.42 9.95
CA LEU A 60 -4.31 14.84 10.99
C LEU A 60 -4.42 13.75 12.08
N PRO A 61 -4.22 14.09 13.37
CA PRO A 61 -4.26 13.14 14.46
C PRO A 61 -5.69 12.79 14.86
N ILE A 62 -5.97 11.53 15.13
CA ILE A 62 -7.22 11.07 15.72
C ILE A 62 -7.20 11.31 17.22
N GLY A 63 -8.26 11.90 17.79
CA GLY A 63 -8.39 12.18 19.22
C GLY A 63 -8.89 13.60 19.54
N PRO A 64 -8.68 14.11 20.77
CA PRO A 64 -8.15 13.37 21.91
C PRO A 64 -9.15 12.29 22.38
N PHE A 65 -8.62 11.22 22.96
CA PHE A 65 -9.41 10.20 23.66
C PHE A 65 -9.15 10.25 25.16
N SER A 66 -10.19 10.01 25.95
CA SER A 66 -10.08 9.83 27.40
C SER A 66 -9.82 8.37 27.77
N ARG A 67 -9.26 8.13 28.95
CA ARG A 67 -9.11 6.78 29.50
C ARG A 67 -10.49 6.14 29.62
N ASN A 68 -10.57 4.86 29.28
CA ASN A 68 -11.78 4.05 29.19
C ASN A 68 -12.81 4.49 28.14
N GLN A 69 -12.55 5.55 27.36
CA GLN A 69 -13.38 5.87 26.21
C GLN A 69 -13.35 4.69 25.23
N VAL A 70 -14.53 4.30 24.76
CA VAL A 70 -14.69 3.27 23.73
C VAL A 70 -14.99 3.94 22.41
N ASP A 71 -14.19 3.64 21.39
CA ASP A 71 -14.38 4.20 20.05
C ASP A 71 -14.05 3.19 18.95
N ALA A 72 -14.62 3.43 17.77
CA ALA A 72 -14.38 2.61 16.60
C ALA A 72 -13.17 3.14 15.82
N VAL A 73 -12.19 2.28 15.59
CA VAL A 73 -10.97 2.60 14.82
C VAL A 73 -10.75 1.55 13.72
N PRO A 74 -10.01 1.88 12.65
CA PRO A 74 -9.62 0.93 11.62
C PRO A 74 -8.89 -0.28 12.22
N LEU A 75 -9.14 -1.46 11.65
CA LEU A 75 -8.59 -2.72 12.14
C LEU A 75 -7.05 -2.68 12.31
N PRO A 76 -6.24 -2.16 11.37
CA PRO A 76 -4.80 -2.05 11.57
C PRO A 76 -4.41 -1.12 12.73
N ASP A 77 -5.11 0.01 12.89
CA ASP A 77 -4.85 0.94 13.98
C ASP A 77 -5.17 0.28 15.33
N ALA A 78 -6.25 -0.50 15.40
CA ALA A 78 -6.59 -1.24 16.62
C ALA A 78 -5.48 -2.21 17.03
N PHE A 79 -4.94 -2.98 16.08
CA PHE A 79 -3.85 -3.90 16.36
C PHE A 79 -2.60 -3.18 16.86
N GLU A 80 -2.23 -2.06 16.24
CA GLU A 80 -1.10 -1.25 16.68
C GLU A 80 -1.30 -0.64 18.07
N LEU A 81 -2.48 -0.09 18.34
CA LEU A 81 -2.82 0.49 19.64
C LEU A 81 -2.79 -0.57 20.75
N VAL A 82 -3.26 -1.78 20.47
CA VAL A 82 -3.22 -2.90 21.42
C VAL A 82 -1.79 -3.38 21.63
N ARG A 83 -1.02 -3.56 20.55
CA ARG A 83 0.39 -3.96 20.59
C ARG A 83 1.24 -3.02 21.44
N HIS A 84 0.96 -1.73 21.39
CA HIS A 84 1.66 -0.70 22.18
C HIS A 84 1.04 -0.43 23.55
N GLY A 85 0.06 -1.22 24.00
CA GLY A 85 -0.60 -1.05 25.29
C GLY A 85 -1.35 0.28 25.45
N LYS A 86 -1.73 0.92 24.34
CA LYS A 86 -2.47 2.21 24.33
C LYS A 86 -3.98 2.00 24.35
N ALA A 87 -4.45 0.84 23.90
CA ALA A 87 -5.85 0.47 23.93
C ALA A 87 -6.01 -1.04 24.18
N MET A 88 -7.24 -1.48 24.47
CA MET A 88 -7.64 -2.88 24.50
C MET A 88 -8.84 -3.07 23.59
N LEU A 89 -9.02 -4.25 23.00
CA LEU A 89 -10.22 -4.55 22.24
C LEU A 89 -11.44 -4.49 23.17
N ALA A 90 -12.51 -3.86 22.72
CA ALA A 90 -13.78 -3.79 23.45
C ALA A 90 -14.74 -4.84 22.89
N GLU A 91 -15.47 -5.53 23.77
CA GLU A 91 -16.52 -6.48 23.39
C GLU A 91 -17.76 -5.72 22.91
N LYS A 92 -17.71 -5.21 21.68
CA LYS A 92 -18.82 -4.62 20.95
C LYS A 92 -18.85 -5.14 19.53
N GLU A 93 -20.04 -5.14 18.92
CA GLU A 93 -20.23 -5.57 17.55
C GLU A 93 -19.35 -4.75 16.60
N ALA A 94 -18.42 -5.42 15.92
CA ALA A 94 -17.50 -4.79 14.99
C ALA A 94 -18.15 -4.66 13.60
N SER A 95 -17.85 -3.56 12.90
CA SER A 95 -18.22 -3.41 11.48
C SER A 95 -17.13 -4.04 10.62
N LEU A 96 -17.24 -5.36 10.46
CA LEU A 96 -16.26 -6.16 9.71
C LEU A 96 -16.59 -6.16 8.22
N LYS A 97 -15.69 -5.59 7.43
CA LYS A 97 -15.71 -5.69 5.98
C LYS A 97 -14.81 -6.84 5.56
N TRP A 98 -15.26 -7.64 4.61
CA TRP A 98 -14.53 -8.83 4.18
C TRP A 98 -14.73 -9.09 2.70
N HIS A 99 -13.77 -9.82 2.11
CA HIS A 99 -13.92 -10.34 0.75
C HIS A 99 -14.24 -11.83 0.79
N CYS A 100 -15.04 -12.28 -0.18
CA CYS A 100 -15.33 -13.70 -0.33
C CYS A 100 -14.05 -14.47 -0.70
N THR A 101 -13.83 -15.60 -0.02
CA THR A 101 -12.71 -16.52 -0.29
C THR A 101 -13.14 -17.76 -1.07
N ARG A 102 -14.45 -18.03 -1.16
CA ARG A 102 -14.98 -19.25 -1.82
C ARG A 102 -14.85 -19.19 -3.34
N ALA A 103 -15.14 -18.04 -3.93
CA ALA A 103 -15.10 -17.83 -5.37
C ALA A 103 -14.61 -16.41 -5.71
N PRO A 104 -13.60 -16.27 -6.58
CA PRO A 104 -13.17 -14.97 -7.05
C PRO A 104 -14.24 -14.34 -7.96
N SER A 105 -14.40 -13.02 -7.88
CA SER A 105 -15.26 -12.28 -8.80
C SER A 105 -14.76 -12.38 -10.24
N GLY A 106 -15.63 -12.11 -11.23
CA GLY A 106 -15.22 -12.09 -12.63
C GLY A 106 -14.07 -11.12 -12.90
N LEU A 107 -14.09 -9.94 -12.27
CA LEU A 107 -12.99 -8.97 -12.33
C LEU A 107 -11.69 -9.54 -11.75
N ALA A 108 -11.75 -10.22 -10.59
CA ALA A 108 -10.56 -10.82 -9.97
C ALA A 108 -9.99 -11.96 -10.82
N GLN A 109 -10.84 -12.78 -11.46
CA GLN A 109 -10.42 -13.83 -12.37
C GLN A 109 -9.72 -13.26 -13.60
N GLU A 110 -10.28 -12.19 -14.17
CA GLU A 110 -9.71 -11.54 -15.35
C GLU A 110 -8.38 -10.83 -15.03
N LEU A 111 -8.30 -10.14 -13.89
CA LEU A 111 -7.04 -9.59 -13.39
C LEU A 111 -5.98 -10.68 -13.20
N ALA A 112 -6.34 -11.81 -12.61
CA ALA A 112 -5.42 -12.94 -12.45
C ALA A 112 -5.00 -13.57 -13.79
N ARG A 113 -5.88 -13.55 -14.80
CA ARG A 113 -5.54 -13.98 -16.18
C ARG A 113 -4.53 -13.02 -16.81
N LEU A 114 -4.78 -11.71 -16.72
CA LEU A 114 -3.90 -10.67 -17.25
C LEU A 114 -2.54 -10.66 -16.55
N SER A 115 -2.48 -10.79 -15.22
CA SER A 115 -1.20 -10.88 -14.50
C SER A 115 -0.39 -12.13 -14.86
N ARG A 116 -1.05 -13.27 -15.12
CA ARG A 116 -0.37 -14.48 -15.62
C ARG A 116 0.18 -14.27 -17.03
N LEU A 117 -0.58 -13.59 -17.90
CA LEU A 117 -0.11 -13.24 -19.24
C LEU A 117 1.10 -12.31 -19.16
N GLU A 118 1.07 -11.28 -18.31
CA GLU A 118 2.20 -10.38 -18.09
C GLU A 118 3.46 -11.13 -17.62
N ALA A 119 3.30 -12.04 -16.65
CA ALA A 119 4.40 -12.87 -16.17
C ALA A 119 4.97 -13.77 -17.27
N SER A 120 4.11 -14.35 -18.13
CA SER A 120 4.56 -15.17 -19.26
C SER A 120 5.35 -14.36 -20.30
N LEU A 121 4.93 -13.12 -20.58
CA LEU A 121 5.66 -12.20 -21.46
C LEU A 121 7.01 -11.81 -20.86
N ALA A 122 7.05 -11.53 -19.55
CA ALA A 122 8.30 -11.22 -18.84
C ALA A 122 9.29 -12.40 -18.89
N GLN A 123 8.81 -13.63 -18.73
CA GLN A 123 9.63 -14.83 -18.84
C GLN A 123 10.15 -15.04 -20.27
N ALA A 124 9.31 -14.83 -21.29
CA ALA A 124 9.71 -14.93 -22.69
C ALA A 124 10.79 -13.88 -23.06
N LEU A 125 10.62 -12.64 -22.61
CA LEU A 125 11.61 -11.57 -22.78
C LEU A 125 12.94 -11.93 -22.11
N SER A 126 12.90 -12.37 -20.85
CA SER A 126 14.12 -12.77 -20.13
C SER A 126 14.84 -13.93 -20.83
N GLY A 127 14.10 -14.91 -21.38
CA GLY A 127 14.67 -15.98 -22.19
C GLY A 127 15.34 -15.49 -23.47
N LEU A 128 14.72 -14.54 -24.18
CA LEU A 128 15.31 -13.92 -25.38
C LEU A 128 16.57 -13.12 -25.05
N GLU A 129 16.54 -12.36 -23.96
CA GLU A 129 17.69 -11.59 -23.44
C GLU A 129 18.85 -12.52 -23.12
N GLN A 130 18.62 -13.58 -22.34
CA GLN A 130 19.64 -14.55 -21.96
C GLN A 130 20.23 -15.27 -23.17
N LYS A 131 19.38 -15.75 -24.08
CA LYS A 131 19.82 -16.41 -25.32
C LYS A 131 20.68 -15.46 -26.16
N THR A 132 20.21 -14.24 -26.38
CA THR A 132 20.93 -13.24 -27.18
C THR A 132 22.25 -12.83 -26.52
N LEU A 133 22.28 -12.71 -25.18
CA LEU A 133 23.49 -12.47 -24.40
C LEU A 133 24.51 -13.60 -24.57
N SER A 134 24.07 -14.85 -24.51
CA SER A 134 24.95 -16.01 -24.69
C SER A 134 25.53 -16.09 -26.11
N GLU A 135 24.75 -15.74 -27.13
CA GLU A 135 25.15 -15.82 -28.55
C GLU A 135 26.02 -14.64 -28.98
N ASN A 136 25.69 -13.42 -28.54
CA ASN A 136 26.27 -12.17 -29.09
C ASN A 136 27.16 -11.41 -28.11
N LYS A 137 27.23 -11.85 -26.84
CA LYS A 137 28.07 -11.27 -25.77
C LYS A 137 27.95 -9.73 -25.71
N LEU A 138 29.01 -9.01 -26.05
CA LEU A 138 29.06 -7.54 -26.01
C LEU A 138 28.11 -6.88 -27.02
N ALA A 139 27.79 -7.54 -28.13
CA ALA A 139 26.85 -7.05 -29.15
C ALA A 139 25.39 -7.42 -28.84
N ALA A 140 25.10 -8.00 -27.66
CA ALA A 140 23.78 -8.52 -27.33
C ALA A 140 22.68 -7.46 -27.39
N GLN A 141 22.91 -6.24 -26.90
CA GLN A 141 21.89 -5.19 -26.95
C GLN A 141 21.53 -4.80 -28.39
N THR A 142 22.53 -4.63 -29.26
CA THR A 142 22.30 -4.29 -30.67
C THR A 142 21.58 -5.43 -31.39
N ALA A 143 21.98 -6.69 -31.14
CA ALA A 143 21.35 -7.87 -31.70
C ALA A 143 19.90 -8.06 -31.20
N LEU A 144 19.63 -7.71 -29.94
CA LEU A 144 18.29 -7.78 -29.34
C LEU A 144 17.36 -6.71 -29.91
N ALA A 145 17.86 -5.47 -30.08
CA ALA A 145 17.10 -4.37 -30.67
C ALA A 145 16.72 -4.62 -32.14
N ALA A 146 17.50 -5.44 -32.85
CA ALA A 146 17.22 -5.82 -34.23
C ALA A 146 16.17 -6.94 -34.36
N LYS A 147 15.73 -7.59 -33.26
CA LYS A 147 14.74 -8.68 -33.28
C LYS A 147 13.31 -8.13 -33.18
N PRO A 148 12.45 -8.32 -34.20
CA PRO A 148 11.05 -7.88 -34.15
C PRO A 148 10.27 -8.47 -32.97
N ASP A 149 10.52 -9.75 -32.65
CA ASP A 149 9.87 -10.45 -31.53
C ASP A 149 10.17 -9.79 -30.19
N TYR A 150 11.40 -9.32 -29.98
CA TYR A 150 11.77 -8.63 -28.75
C TYR A 150 11.00 -7.31 -28.61
N TYR A 151 10.91 -6.52 -29.69
CA TYR A 151 10.13 -5.28 -29.70
C TYR A 151 8.65 -5.54 -29.43
N TYR A 152 8.04 -6.51 -30.14
CA TYR A 152 6.63 -6.85 -29.97
C TYR A 152 6.32 -7.30 -28.53
N LEU A 153 7.11 -8.22 -27.98
CA LEU A 153 6.91 -8.74 -26.62
C LEU A 153 7.11 -7.65 -25.56
N SER A 154 8.11 -6.79 -25.75
CA SER A 154 8.39 -5.66 -24.85
C SER A 154 7.22 -4.68 -24.85
N GLN A 155 6.72 -4.31 -26.04
CA GLN A 155 5.58 -3.41 -26.18
C GLN A 155 4.30 -4.01 -25.61
N ALA A 156 4.01 -5.29 -25.91
CA ALA A 156 2.84 -5.99 -25.39
C ALA A 156 2.86 -6.05 -23.86
N ARG A 157 4.02 -6.33 -23.26
CA ARG A 157 4.20 -6.31 -21.81
C ARG A 157 4.00 -4.91 -21.23
N SER A 158 4.58 -3.88 -21.86
CA SER A 158 4.41 -2.49 -21.40
C SER A 158 2.93 -2.09 -21.40
N CYS A 159 2.21 -2.31 -22.49
CA CYS A 159 0.78 -2.01 -22.58
C CYS A 159 -0.04 -2.77 -21.52
N LEU A 160 0.30 -4.03 -21.25
CA LEU A 160 -0.40 -4.83 -20.25
C LEU A 160 -0.11 -4.36 -18.82
N SER A 161 1.14 -4.01 -18.52
CA SER A 161 1.55 -3.40 -17.24
C SER A 161 0.82 -2.07 -17.01
N ASP A 162 0.76 -1.21 -18.04
CA ASP A 162 0.06 0.07 -17.96
C ASP A 162 -1.44 -0.11 -17.74
N LEU A 163 -2.06 -1.09 -18.41
CA LEU A 163 -3.45 -1.46 -18.21
C LEU A 163 -3.71 -1.90 -16.76
N LEU A 164 -2.90 -2.84 -16.26
CA LEU A 164 -3.02 -3.36 -14.89
C LEU A 164 -2.81 -2.25 -13.85
N ALA A 165 -1.84 -1.36 -14.06
CA ALA A 165 -1.59 -0.21 -13.19
C ALA A 165 -2.71 0.85 -13.25
N GLY A 166 -3.46 0.92 -14.36
CA GLY A 166 -4.58 1.84 -14.55
C GLY A 166 -5.88 1.39 -13.87
N ILE A 167 -6.10 0.09 -13.70
CA ILE A 167 -7.35 -0.45 -13.13
C ILE A 167 -7.65 0.08 -11.72
N PRO A 168 -6.71 0.07 -10.75
CA PRO A 168 -6.98 0.63 -9.43
C PRO A 168 -7.45 2.08 -9.48
N ARG A 169 -6.88 2.90 -10.37
CA ARG A 169 -7.28 4.30 -10.53
C ARG A 169 -8.73 4.42 -10.97
N GLN A 170 -9.17 3.58 -11.91
CA GLN A 170 -10.57 3.55 -12.36
C GLN A 170 -11.52 3.10 -11.25
N LEU A 171 -11.11 2.15 -10.41
CA LEU A 171 -11.94 1.67 -9.29
C LEU A 171 -12.04 2.70 -8.14
N THR A 172 -11.08 3.61 -8.03
CA THR A 172 -11.05 4.67 -6.99
C THR A 172 -11.54 6.04 -7.47
N ASP A 173 -11.62 6.28 -8.78
CA ASP A 173 -12.03 7.58 -9.32
C ASP A 173 -13.56 7.72 -9.30
N LYS A 174 -14.06 8.70 -8.54
CA LYS A 174 -15.49 9.04 -8.44
C LYS A 174 -16.17 9.36 -9.78
N ARG A 175 -15.40 9.67 -10.82
CA ARG A 175 -15.90 9.96 -12.17
C ARG A 175 -15.97 8.72 -13.06
N SER A 176 -15.39 7.61 -12.64
CA SER A 176 -15.41 6.36 -13.41
C SER A 176 -16.78 5.67 -13.29
N ALA A 177 -17.23 5.04 -14.38
CA ALA A 177 -18.41 4.18 -14.36
C ALA A 177 -18.23 2.94 -13.48
N PHE A 178 -16.98 2.58 -13.16
CA PHE A 178 -16.62 1.44 -12.30
C PHE A 178 -16.44 1.83 -10.83
N TYR A 179 -16.70 3.09 -10.48
CA TYR A 179 -16.56 3.56 -9.11
C TYR A 179 -17.58 2.89 -8.19
N PHE A 180 -17.08 2.30 -7.11
CA PHE A 180 -17.90 1.85 -6.00
C PHE A 180 -17.24 2.26 -4.70
N GLU A 181 -17.90 3.13 -3.92
CA GLU A 181 -17.31 3.79 -2.75
C GLU A 181 -16.70 2.80 -1.75
N ALA A 182 -17.39 1.70 -1.45
CA ALA A 182 -16.87 0.72 -0.50
C ALA A 182 -15.61 0.02 -1.03
N LEU A 183 -15.56 -0.32 -2.33
CA LEU A 183 -14.36 -0.91 -2.94
C LEU A 183 -13.21 0.10 -2.99
N ALA A 184 -13.49 1.34 -3.38
CA ALA A 184 -12.50 2.41 -3.42
C ALA A 184 -11.86 2.61 -2.04
N ALA A 185 -12.68 2.74 -0.99
CA ALA A 185 -12.19 2.89 0.38
C ALA A 185 -11.34 1.70 0.85
N SER A 186 -11.75 0.47 0.51
CA SER A 186 -10.97 -0.73 0.84
C SER A 186 -9.65 -0.78 0.08
N LEU A 187 -9.61 -0.41 -1.20
CA LEU A 187 -8.37 -0.34 -2.00
C LEU A 187 -7.39 0.70 -1.45
N GLU A 188 -7.88 1.90 -1.11
CA GLU A 188 -7.07 2.94 -0.49
C GLU A 188 -6.50 2.49 0.86
N ALA A 189 -7.31 1.81 1.69
CA ALA A 189 -6.86 1.29 2.97
C ALA A 189 -5.83 0.16 2.83
N ILE A 190 -5.98 -0.73 1.83
CA ILE A 190 -4.98 -1.77 1.51
C ILE A 190 -3.66 -1.12 1.09
N GLN A 191 -3.72 -0.09 0.24
CA GLN A 191 -2.54 0.63 -0.22
C GLN A 191 -1.81 1.35 0.92
N ALA A 192 -2.55 2.06 1.78
CA ALA A 192 -1.97 2.76 2.91
C ALA A 192 -1.33 1.78 3.92
N LEU A 193 -1.96 0.63 4.16
CA LEU A 193 -1.40 -0.43 4.97
C LEU A 193 -0.09 -0.98 4.37
N ALA A 194 -0.06 -1.26 3.06
CA ALA A 194 1.14 -1.76 2.38
C ALA A 194 2.30 -0.76 2.46
N ILE A 195 2.03 0.54 2.28
CA ILE A 195 3.04 1.61 2.40
C ILE A 195 3.59 1.68 3.83
N ASN A 196 2.73 1.58 4.85
CA ASN A 196 3.18 1.61 6.24
C ASN A 196 3.98 0.36 6.62
N GLN A 197 3.56 -0.83 6.17
CA GLN A 197 4.35 -2.05 6.33
C GLN A 197 5.73 -1.92 5.65
N PHE A 198 5.78 -1.33 4.46
CA PHE A 198 7.04 -1.06 3.78
C PHE A 198 7.91 -0.05 4.53
N LYS A 199 7.32 1.02 5.08
CA LYS A 199 8.02 2.00 5.93
C LYS A 199 8.68 1.31 7.12
N GLU A 200 7.93 0.50 7.86
CA GLU A 200 8.46 -0.24 9.02
C GLU A 200 9.58 -1.20 8.61
N PHE A 201 9.36 -1.95 7.53
CA PHE A 201 10.36 -2.86 6.97
C PHE A 201 11.65 -2.13 6.57
N ALA A 202 11.53 -0.98 5.89
CA ALA A 202 12.65 -0.16 5.45
C ALA A 202 13.44 0.40 6.64
N LEU A 203 12.76 0.94 7.65
CA LEU A 203 13.39 1.48 8.87
C LEU A 203 14.12 0.38 9.65
N ALA A 204 13.50 -0.81 9.77
CA ALA A 204 14.11 -1.95 10.46
C ALA A 204 15.41 -2.45 9.80
N ARG A 205 15.59 -2.18 8.51
CA ARG A 205 16.79 -2.54 7.73
C ARG A 205 17.77 -1.38 7.55
N GLY A 206 17.67 -0.33 8.36
CA GLY A 206 18.60 0.80 8.32
C GLY A 206 18.31 1.82 7.22
N GLY A 207 17.17 1.73 6.54
CA GLY A 207 16.70 2.74 5.60
C GLY A 207 16.23 4.02 6.30
N LYS A 208 16.23 5.13 5.58
CA LYS A 208 15.62 6.39 6.01
C LYS A 208 14.31 6.61 5.25
N TRP A 209 13.24 6.90 5.99
CA TRP A 209 11.95 7.24 5.38
C TRP A 209 11.87 8.74 5.09
N LEU A 210 11.58 9.11 3.85
CA LEU A 210 11.42 10.51 3.44
C LEU A 210 9.95 10.93 3.41
N GLY A 211 9.05 9.98 3.12
CA GLY A 211 7.61 10.25 3.07
C GLY A 211 6.88 9.29 2.14
N SER A 212 5.57 9.48 2.02
CA SER A 212 4.74 8.81 1.02
C SER A 212 3.73 9.79 0.46
N ARG A 213 3.33 9.59 -0.79
CA ARG A 213 2.27 10.36 -1.43
C ARG A 213 1.48 9.45 -2.36
N HIS A 214 0.17 9.38 -2.14
CA HIS A 214 -0.74 8.48 -2.87
C HIS A 214 -0.20 7.04 -2.84
N SER A 215 0.09 6.48 -4.01
CA SER A 215 0.62 5.13 -4.22
C SER A 215 2.15 5.02 -4.19
N ARG A 216 2.86 6.07 -3.76
CA ARG A 216 4.33 6.16 -3.84
C ARG A 216 4.95 6.29 -2.46
N ALA A 217 6.04 5.56 -2.25
CA ALA A 217 6.90 5.63 -1.07
C ALA A 217 8.25 6.26 -1.47
N PHE A 218 8.75 7.16 -0.63
CA PHE A 218 10.04 7.83 -0.81
C PHE A 218 10.95 7.45 0.36
N PHE A 219 12.10 6.86 0.06
CA PHE A 219 13.03 6.34 1.06
C PHE A 219 14.47 6.38 0.54
N CYS A 220 15.43 6.35 1.46
CA CYS A 220 16.85 6.16 1.16
C CYS A 220 17.33 4.85 1.80
N HIS A 221 18.14 4.09 1.06
CA HIS A 221 18.77 2.86 1.55
C HIS A 221 20.05 2.62 0.74
N GLU A 222 21.06 1.94 1.31
CA GLU A 222 22.31 1.64 0.59
C GLU A 222 22.08 0.74 -0.62
N SER A 223 21.09 -0.16 -0.53
CA SER A 223 20.65 -1.04 -1.61
C SER A 223 19.13 -0.95 -1.82
N PRO A 224 18.61 0.09 -2.49
CA PRO A 224 17.16 0.31 -2.61
C PRO A 224 16.43 -0.84 -3.33
N TRP A 225 17.05 -1.37 -4.39
CA TRP A 225 16.47 -2.48 -5.16
C TRP A 225 16.38 -3.77 -4.35
N ALA A 226 17.43 -4.12 -3.61
CA ALA A 226 17.42 -5.30 -2.74
C ALA A 226 16.34 -5.18 -1.66
N LEU A 227 16.21 -4.00 -1.03
CA LEU A 227 15.18 -3.74 -0.02
C LEU A 227 13.76 -3.95 -0.58
N VAL A 228 13.46 -3.36 -1.74
CA VAL A 228 12.16 -3.47 -2.41
C VAL A 228 11.87 -4.91 -2.82
N LYS A 229 12.87 -5.61 -3.34
CA LYS A 229 12.76 -7.02 -3.75
C LYS A 229 12.47 -7.91 -2.56
N ASP A 230 13.20 -7.76 -1.46
CA ASP A 230 13.01 -8.55 -0.25
C ASP A 230 11.62 -8.33 0.36
N PHE A 231 11.16 -7.07 0.42
CA PHE A 231 9.81 -6.76 0.87
C PHE A 231 8.74 -7.43 -0.01
N SER A 232 8.90 -7.32 -1.34
CA SER A 232 7.95 -7.90 -2.31
C SER A 232 7.88 -9.42 -2.17
N LEU A 233 9.03 -10.09 -2.00
CA LEU A 233 9.12 -11.53 -1.78
C LEU A 233 8.47 -11.94 -0.45
N GLN A 234 8.80 -11.25 0.64
CA GLN A 234 8.27 -11.56 1.97
C GLN A 234 6.75 -11.41 2.04
N HIS A 235 6.20 -10.38 1.39
CA HIS A 235 4.77 -10.09 1.41
C HIS A 235 4.00 -10.67 0.20
N ARG A 236 4.68 -11.42 -0.69
CA ARG A 236 4.12 -11.99 -1.93
C ARG A 236 3.43 -10.94 -2.80
N LEU A 237 4.04 -9.75 -2.89
CA LEU A 237 3.57 -8.64 -3.69
C LEU A 237 4.29 -8.61 -5.04
N PRO A 238 3.67 -8.08 -6.11
CA PRO A 238 4.38 -7.78 -7.34
C PRO A 238 5.51 -6.78 -7.06
N LEU A 239 6.63 -6.93 -7.76
CA LEU A 239 7.75 -5.99 -7.66
C LEU A 239 7.27 -4.60 -8.11
N PRO A 240 7.31 -3.58 -7.24
CA PRO A 240 6.93 -2.23 -7.66
C PRO A 240 8.01 -1.65 -8.57
N ALA A 241 7.60 -0.71 -9.42
CA ALA A 241 8.56 0.09 -10.18
C ALA A 241 9.42 0.91 -9.22
N LEU A 242 10.75 0.83 -9.40
CA LEU A 242 11.71 1.64 -8.66
C LEU A 242 12.32 2.70 -9.57
N GLU A 243 12.05 3.97 -9.27
CA GLU A 243 12.72 5.10 -9.91
C GLU A 243 13.88 5.54 -9.02
N LEU A 244 15.12 5.33 -9.49
CA LEU A 244 16.32 5.80 -8.80
C LEU A 244 16.58 7.27 -9.17
N ASN A 245 16.27 8.17 -8.25
CA ASN A 245 16.73 9.56 -8.37
C ASN A 245 18.14 9.66 -7.80
N HIS A 246 19.15 9.75 -8.68
CA HIS A 246 20.54 10.03 -8.32
C HIS A 246 20.78 11.48 -7.84
N GLY A 247 19.71 12.24 -7.59
CA GLY A 247 19.76 13.65 -7.22
C GLY A 247 19.47 13.89 -5.74
N PHE A 248 20.46 13.66 -4.88
CA PHE A 248 20.63 14.44 -3.64
C PHE A 248 22.12 14.74 -3.45
N GLY A 249 22.64 15.58 -4.34
CA GLY A 249 23.78 16.42 -4.02
C GLY A 249 23.27 17.66 -3.29
N VAL A 250 23.34 17.66 -1.96
CA VAL A 250 23.57 18.89 -1.21
C VAL A 250 24.69 18.59 -0.23
N SER A 251 25.90 18.87 -0.68
CA SER A 251 27.03 19.09 0.21
C SER A 251 26.99 20.54 0.71
N ARG A 252 27.32 20.69 2.00
CA ARG A 252 27.90 21.87 2.69
C ARG A 252 26.92 22.76 3.48
N PRO A 253 27.42 23.43 4.53
CA PRO A 253 28.56 23.16 5.42
C PRO A 253 28.15 22.40 6.69
#